data_AF-A0A076V9U9-F1
#
_entry.id   AF-A0A076V9U9-F1
#
_cell.length_a   1.000
_cell.length_b   1.000
_cell.length_c   1.000
_cell.angle_alpha   90.00
_cell.angle_beta   90.00
_cell.angle_gamma   90.00
#
_symmetry.space_group_name_H-M   'P 1'
#
loop_
_entity.id
_entity.type
_entity.pdbx_description
1 polymer ?
#
loop_
_entity_poly.entity_id
_entity_poly.type
_entity_poly.pdbx_seq_one_letter_code
_entity_poly.pdbx_strand_id
1 'polypeptide(L)'
;MVDTQQLLAWPVGFSLSTVDLPELDDSSHSLDMKHLSTLDYASISSSSIPSSLSPPLVSSISSAGVAYDISPPQREEHLTNMDYTNMHSYRTDLDTHNSIKLEPESPPQYSDSPVFSKLQDDTSAAALNIECRVCGDKASGFHYGVHACEGCKGFFRRTIRLKLVYDHCDLHCRIHKKSRNKCQYCRFQKCLNVGMSHNAIRFGRMPQAEKEKLLAEFSSDMEHMHPEAADLRALARHLYEAYLKYFPLTKAKARAILSGKTGDNMPFVIHDMKSLMEGEQFINCRQIPMLEHQQQMSAVTAGHGGISGGHQGSDCGILGMTSLSGQEPTDTVELRFFQSCQSRSAEGVREVTEFAKSIPGFINLDLNDQVTLLKYGVIEVLIIMMAPLMNKDGTLISYGQIFMTREFIKSLRKPFCQMMEPKFEFSVKFSTLELDDSDMALFLAVIILSGDRPGLLNVKPIEKLQETVLHSLELQLKLNHPDSLQLFAKLLQKMTDLRQIVTNHVHLIQLLKKTEVDMCLHPLLQEVMKDLY
;
A
#
# COMPACT_ATOMS: atom_id res chain seq x y z
N MET A 1 -69.40 -7.64 -23.07
CA MET A 1 -69.51 -8.96 -23.73
C MET A 1 -68.11 -9.55 -23.78
N VAL A 2 -67.87 -10.58 -22.95
CA VAL A 2 -66.84 -11.65 -23.01
C VAL A 2 -65.38 -11.15 -23.05
N ASP A 3 -64.58 -11.05 -21.97
CA ASP A 3 -64.21 -11.96 -20.87
C ASP A 3 -63.29 -13.12 -21.31
N THR A 4 -62.00 -13.13 -20.89
CA THR A 4 -61.35 -14.17 -20.07
C THR A 4 -59.86 -13.84 -19.82
N GLN A 5 -59.44 -13.96 -18.57
CA GLN A 5 -58.10 -13.90 -17.98
C GLN A 5 -57.15 -15.03 -18.44
N GLN A 6 -55.82 -14.82 -18.38
CA GLN A 6 -54.93 -15.63 -17.52
C GLN A 6 -53.50 -15.07 -17.38
N LEU A 7 -53.12 -14.94 -16.11
CA LEU A 7 -51.80 -14.76 -15.52
C LEU A 7 -50.96 -16.05 -15.57
N LEU A 8 -49.70 -15.91 -15.10
CA LEU A 8 -48.72 -16.91 -14.61
C LEU A 8 -47.56 -17.15 -15.59
N ALA A 9 -46.32 -17.41 -15.19
CA ALA A 9 -45.52 -17.32 -13.97
C ALA A 9 -44.14 -17.88 -14.38
N TRP A 10 -43.09 -17.58 -13.62
CA TRP A 10 -41.74 -18.13 -13.83
C TRP A 10 -41.70 -19.68 -13.71
N PRO A 11 -40.55 -20.30 -14.04
CA PRO A 11 -40.01 -21.26 -13.09
C PRO A 11 -38.53 -20.99 -12.74
N VAL A 12 -38.31 -20.67 -11.46
CA VAL A 12 -37.13 -21.05 -10.70
C VAL A 12 -37.41 -22.43 -10.12
N GLY A 13 -36.44 -23.34 -10.12
CA GLY A 13 -36.46 -24.50 -9.22
C GLY A 13 -35.77 -25.76 -9.76
N PHE A 14 -34.59 -26.03 -9.23
CA PHE A 14 -34.23 -27.40 -8.86
C PHE A 14 -34.05 -27.42 -7.33
N SER A 15 -35.02 -28.01 -6.65
CA SER A 15 -34.92 -28.49 -5.28
C SER A 15 -35.40 -29.95 -5.33
N LEU A 16 -34.56 -30.88 -4.87
CA LEU A 16 -34.99 -32.24 -4.56
C LEU A 16 -35.11 -32.36 -3.03
N SER A 17 -36.23 -32.95 -2.64
CA SER A 17 -36.79 -33.08 -1.31
C SER A 17 -36.13 -34.14 -0.43
N THR A 18 -36.26 -33.91 0.87
CA THR A 18 -36.12 -34.82 2.01
C THR A 18 -37.00 -36.07 1.91
N VAL A 19 -36.45 -37.23 2.25
CA VAL A 19 -37.18 -38.44 2.67
C VAL A 19 -36.43 -39.06 3.86
N ASP A 20 -37.21 -39.48 4.87
CA ASP A 20 -36.79 -39.95 6.19
C ASP A 20 -36.06 -41.31 6.24
N LEU A 21 -35.34 -41.44 7.36
CA LEU A 21 -34.48 -42.45 8.00
C LEU A 21 -34.78 -43.97 7.82
N PRO A 22 -33.78 -44.87 8.08
CA PRO A 22 -33.51 -45.32 9.45
C PRO A 22 -32.03 -45.38 9.89
N GLU A 23 -31.87 -45.35 11.22
CA GLU A 23 -30.65 -45.44 12.04
C GLU A 23 -29.74 -46.64 11.71
N LEU A 24 -28.42 -46.47 11.90
CA LEU A 24 -27.50 -47.46 12.49
C LEU A 24 -26.07 -46.88 12.64
N ASP A 25 -25.80 -46.47 13.88
CA ASP A 25 -24.62 -46.71 14.74
C ASP A 25 -23.15 -46.37 14.36
N ASP A 26 -22.45 -46.09 15.45
CA ASP A 26 -21.23 -45.38 15.78
C ASP A 26 -19.91 -45.97 15.26
N SER A 27 -18.94 -45.10 14.92
CA SER A 27 -17.50 -45.32 15.20
C SER A 27 -16.66 -44.10 14.81
N SER A 28 -16.16 -43.46 15.87
CA SER A 28 -15.27 -42.32 15.90
C SER A 28 -13.80 -42.69 15.66
N HIS A 29 -13.09 -41.89 14.86
CA HIS A 29 -11.63 -41.74 14.97
C HIS A 29 -11.22 -40.31 14.61
N SER A 30 -11.07 -39.48 15.66
CA SER A 30 -10.39 -38.20 15.65
C SER A 30 -8.94 -38.39 16.10
N LEU A 31 -7.98 -37.81 15.37
CA LEU A 31 -6.59 -37.67 15.82
C LEU A 31 -6.29 -36.18 16.06
N ASP A 32 -6.10 -35.88 17.34
CA ASP A 32 -5.60 -34.63 17.92
C ASP A 32 -4.19 -34.25 17.45
N MET A 33 -3.96 -32.96 17.19
CA MET A 33 -2.64 -32.34 17.31
C MET A 33 -2.75 -31.09 18.19
N LYS A 34 -1.98 -31.15 19.28
CA LYS A 34 -2.05 -30.31 20.48
C LYS A 34 -1.53 -28.88 20.29
N HIS A 35 -2.20 -27.96 20.98
CA HIS A 35 -1.67 -26.66 21.42
C HIS A 35 -0.51 -26.84 22.43
N LEU A 36 0.49 -25.97 22.40
CA LEU A 36 1.23 -25.60 23.61
C LEU A 36 1.88 -24.20 23.53
N SER A 37 1.97 -23.64 24.72
CA SER A 37 2.03 -22.25 25.14
C SER A 37 3.45 -21.74 25.42
N THR A 38 3.48 -20.43 25.66
CA THR A 38 4.54 -19.48 26.04
C THR A 38 5.24 -19.74 27.40
N LEU A 39 6.38 -19.04 27.60
CA LEU A 39 7.18 -18.75 28.82
C LEU A 39 8.27 -19.82 29.17
N ASP A 40 9.49 -19.54 29.66
CA ASP A 40 10.13 -18.33 30.22
C ASP A 40 11.68 -18.47 30.27
N TYR A 41 12.37 -17.38 30.63
CA TYR A 41 13.83 -17.16 30.67
C TYR A 41 14.46 -17.49 32.05
N ALA A 42 15.60 -18.24 32.12
CA ALA A 42 16.72 -18.05 33.09
C ALA A 42 17.80 -19.18 33.09
N SER A 43 19.03 -18.80 32.77
CA SER A 43 20.30 -18.97 33.52
C SER A 43 20.90 -20.32 34.01
N ILE A 44 22.09 -20.63 33.43
CA ILE A 44 23.41 -20.93 34.07
C ILE A 44 23.75 -22.36 34.59
N SER A 45 24.91 -22.86 34.10
CA SER A 45 25.87 -23.86 34.66
C SER A 45 25.42 -25.32 34.74
N SER A 46 26.23 -26.37 34.57
CA SER A 46 27.68 -26.57 34.41
C SER A 46 27.94 -28.05 34.04
N SER A 47 28.95 -28.28 33.20
CA SER A 47 29.90 -29.42 33.18
C SER A 47 29.45 -30.83 33.59
N SER A 48 29.64 -31.83 32.71
CA SER A 48 30.68 -32.87 32.89
C SER A 48 30.67 -33.93 31.77
N ILE A 49 31.86 -34.09 31.17
CA ILE A 49 32.31 -35.20 30.31
C ILE A 49 32.76 -36.36 31.24
N PRO A 50 32.61 -37.66 30.87
CA PRO A 50 33.72 -38.44 30.28
C PRO A 50 33.23 -39.35 29.11
N SER A 51 33.77 -39.29 27.90
CA SER A 51 35.08 -39.75 27.38
C SER A 51 35.31 -41.27 27.34
N SER A 52 35.44 -41.74 26.08
CA SER A 52 36.33 -42.80 25.56
C SER A 52 36.12 -44.26 25.93
N LEU A 53 36.00 -45.12 24.90
CA LEU A 53 37.08 -46.02 24.44
C LEU A 53 36.63 -46.82 23.20
N SER A 54 37.55 -47.01 22.26
CA SER A 54 37.48 -47.86 21.04
C SER A 54 38.69 -48.81 21.07
N PRO A 55 38.95 -49.67 20.04
CA PRO A 55 38.21 -50.80 19.46
C PRO A 55 39.08 -52.11 19.64
N PRO A 56 39.11 -53.22 18.82
CA PRO A 56 39.28 -53.29 17.34
C PRO A 56 38.60 -54.47 16.55
N LEU A 57 38.50 -54.25 15.22
CA LEU A 57 38.67 -55.13 14.02
C LEU A 57 38.38 -56.65 14.04
N VAL A 58 37.72 -57.18 12.99
CA VAL A 58 38.15 -58.33 12.11
C VAL A 58 37.30 -58.44 10.80
N SER A 59 38.01 -58.70 9.69
CA SER A 59 37.74 -59.15 8.27
C SER A 59 36.32 -59.54 7.77
N SER A 60 35.85 -59.02 6.61
CA SER A 60 36.02 -59.49 5.20
C SER A 60 35.25 -60.77 4.81
N ILE A 61 34.39 -60.68 3.76
CA ILE A 61 34.30 -61.56 2.55
C ILE A 61 33.21 -61.02 1.59
N SER A 62 33.50 -61.17 0.31
CA SER A 62 32.89 -60.67 -0.94
C SER A 62 31.54 -61.25 -1.35
N SER A 63 30.80 -60.52 -2.21
CA SER A 63 30.10 -61.09 -3.38
C SER A 63 29.62 -60.01 -4.37
N ALA A 64 29.61 -60.40 -5.65
CA ALA A 64 29.59 -59.63 -6.88
C ALA A 64 28.27 -58.94 -7.26
N GLY A 65 28.36 -57.97 -8.19
CA GLY A 65 27.20 -57.30 -8.80
C GLY A 65 27.55 -56.46 -10.04
N VAL A 66 27.69 -57.15 -11.18
CA VAL A 66 27.33 -56.82 -12.59
C VAL A 66 27.41 -55.37 -13.11
N ALA A 67 28.19 -55.23 -14.18
CA ALA A 67 28.30 -54.06 -15.06
C ALA A 67 27.15 -53.95 -16.07
N TYR A 68 26.79 -52.71 -16.45
CA TYR A 68 26.28 -52.38 -17.78
C TYR A 68 26.86 -51.02 -18.21
N ASP A 69 27.42 -51.03 -19.42
CA ASP A 69 28.09 -49.95 -20.12
C ASP A 69 27.20 -49.50 -21.28
N ILE A 70 27.00 -48.19 -21.44
CA ILE A 70 26.41 -47.55 -22.63
C ILE A 70 27.19 -46.25 -22.88
N SER A 71 28.00 -46.26 -23.95
CA SER A 71 28.49 -45.06 -24.63
C SER A 71 27.48 -44.61 -25.72
N PRO A 72 27.43 -43.32 -26.12
CA PRO A 72 28.11 -42.90 -27.36
C PRO A 72 28.58 -41.39 -27.33
N PRO A 73 28.90 -40.71 -28.45
CA PRO A 73 30.25 -40.50 -28.99
C PRO A 73 30.71 -39.00 -29.05
N GLN A 74 31.92 -38.78 -29.58
CA GLN A 74 32.72 -37.54 -29.59
C GLN A 74 32.40 -36.49 -30.71
N ARG A 75 32.92 -35.26 -30.47
CA ARG A 75 33.20 -34.07 -31.34
C ARG A 75 32.05 -33.03 -31.44
N GLU A 76 32.24 -31.71 -31.30
CA GLU A 76 33.38 -30.80 -31.57
C GLU A 76 33.52 -29.68 -30.52
N GLU A 77 34.75 -29.27 -30.22
CA GLU A 77 35.11 -28.08 -29.43
C GLU A 77 35.27 -26.86 -30.34
N HIS A 78 34.75 -25.69 -29.94
CA HIS A 78 35.40 -24.39 -30.14
C HIS A 78 34.82 -23.28 -29.25
N LEU A 79 35.69 -22.75 -28.37
CA LEU A 79 35.79 -21.37 -27.87
C LEU A 79 34.80 -20.83 -26.81
N THR A 80 35.16 -21.00 -25.53
CA THR A 80 35.04 -19.94 -24.52
C THR A 80 36.32 -19.86 -23.68
N ASN A 81 37.14 -18.84 -23.92
CA ASN A 81 38.27 -18.45 -23.07
C ASN A 81 37.86 -17.23 -22.24
N MET A 82 37.89 -17.33 -20.91
CA MET A 82 38.58 -16.37 -20.05
C MET A 82 38.78 -16.96 -18.65
N ASP A 83 40.06 -17.10 -18.30
CA ASP A 83 40.60 -17.75 -17.13
C ASP A 83 40.28 -17.05 -15.80
N TYR A 84 39.96 -17.88 -14.80
CA TYR A 84 39.90 -17.55 -13.38
C TYR A 84 41.26 -17.87 -12.73
N THR A 85 42.21 -16.93 -12.76
CA THR A 85 43.50 -17.09 -12.04
C THR A 85 44.07 -15.74 -11.64
N ASN A 86 43.64 -15.19 -10.51
CA ASN A 86 44.52 -14.37 -9.65
C ASN A 86 43.89 -14.06 -8.27
N MET A 87 43.99 -14.99 -7.31
CA MET A 87 43.78 -14.67 -5.88
C MET A 87 44.55 -15.58 -4.92
N HIS A 88 45.82 -15.87 -5.23
CA HIS A 88 46.76 -16.43 -4.26
C HIS A 88 48.14 -15.79 -4.40
N SER A 89 48.34 -14.70 -3.66
CA SER A 89 49.66 -14.19 -3.30
C SER A 89 49.52 -13.40 -1.99
N TYR A 90 50.57 -13.43 -1.17
CA TYR A 90 50.78 -12.71 0.09
C TYR A 90 50.48 -13.46 1.42
N ARG A 91 51.36 -14.42 1.73
CA ARG A 91 52.12 -14.53 2.99
C ARG A 91 53.48 -15.10 2.59
N THR A 92 54.62 -14.47 2.86
CA THR A 92 55.25 -14.30 4.18
C THR A 92 56.43 -13.32 4.01
N ASP A 93 56.64 -12.40 4.95
CA ASP A 93 57.98 -12.15 5.51
C ASP A 93 57.84 -11.31 6.78
N LEU A 94 58.56 -11.76 7.81
CA LEU A 94 58.64 -11.23 9.16
C LEU A 94 60.04 -10.64 9.31
N ASP A 95 60.17 -9.39 9.78
CA ASP A 95 61.07 -9.08 10.90
C ASP A 95 60.89 -7.65 11.45
N THR A 96 60.57 -7.64 12.74
CA THR A 96 60.99 -6.76 13.85
C THR A 96 61.36 -5.30 13.59
N HIS A 97 60.56 -4.37 14.15
CA HIS A 97 61.03 -3.35 15.09
C HIS A 97 59.85 -2.71 15.86
N ASN A 98 59.90 -2.80 17.19
CA ASN A 98 59.05 -2.08 18.14
C ASN A 98 59.25 -0.56 18.01
N SER A 99 58.18 0.21 17.85
CA SER A 99 58.03 1.58 18.38
C SER A 99 56.59 2.06 18.27
N ILE A 100 56.02 2.39 19.42
CA ILE A 100 54.76 3.10 19.59
C ILE A 100 54.87 4.47 18.91
N LYS A 101 53.95 4.82 18.00
CA LYS A 101 53.78 6.20 17.55
C LYS A 101 52.33 6.50 17.16
N LEU A 102 51.86 7.60 17.73
CA LEU A 102 50.50 8.13 17.76
C LEU A 102 49.93 8.48 16.38
N GLU A 103 48.60 8.53 16.30
CA GLU A 103 47.81 9.03 15.16
C GLU A 103 48.26 10.43 14.70
N PRO A 104 48.20 10.76 13.39
CA PRO A 104 48.35 12.13 12.93
C PRO A 104 47.04 12.93 13.09
N GLU A 105 47.18 14.15 13.62
CA GLU A 105 46.12 15.14 13.80
C GLU A 105 45.44 15.57 12.48
N SER A 106 44.16 15.93 12.60
CA SER A 106 43.33 16.56 11.58
C SER A 106 43.89 17.93 11.17
N PRO A 107 43.82 18.35 9.89
CA PRO A 107 44.30 19.68 9.50
C PRO A 107 43.35 20.81 10.00
N PRO A 108 43.88 22.01 10.27
CA PRO A 108 43.20 23.04 11.04
C PRO A 108 42.16 23.83 10.24
N GLN A 109 41.13 24.28 10.97
CA GLN A 109 40.14 25.28 10.53
C GLN A 109 40.81 26.65 10.38
N TYR A 110 40.51 27.36 9.28
CA TYR A 110 40.75 28.80 9.17
C TYR A 110 39.54 29.50 8.53
N SER A 111 39.26 30.68 9.06
CA SER A 111 38.06 31.52 8.96
C SER A 111 38.01 32.47 7.75
N ASP A 112 36.76 32.70 7.30
CA ASP A 112 36.13 33.89 6.69
C ASP A 112 36.66 34.63 5.42
N SER A 113 35.88 34.44 4.33
CA SER A 113 35.32 35.42 3.34
C SER A 113 36.22 36.24 2.37
N PRO A 114 35.79 36.57 1.11
CA PRO A 114 34.45 37.07 0.76
C PRO A 114 33.73 36.45 -0.47
N VAL A 115 32.40 36.41 -0.32
CA VAL A 115 31.29 36.48 -1.30
C VAL A 115 31.66 36.41 -2.80
N PHE A 116 31.40 35.25 -3.40
CA PHE A 116 30.98 35.16 -4.81
C PHE A 116 29.78 34.22 -4.89
N SER A 117 28.65 34.77 -5.33
CA SER A 117 27.35 34.11 -5.42
C SER A 117 27.42 32.86 -6.29
N LYS A 118 27.15 31.70 -5.69
CA LYS A 118 26.86 30.46 -6.42
C LYS A 118 25.51 29.91 -5.96
N LEU A 119 24.45 30.59 -6.40
CA LEU A 119 23.12 29.96 -6.51
C LEU A 119 23.15 29.04 -7.74
N GLN A 120 22.40 27.93 -7.64
CA GLN A 120 22.14 26.89 -8.66
C GLN A 120 23.19 25.78 -8.83
N ASP A 121 22.98 24.65 -8.14
CA ASP A 121 23.07 23.32 -8.77
C ASP A 121 22.38 22.20 -7.94
N ASP A 122 22.09 22.43 -6.66
CA ASP A 122 21.57 21.35 -5.79
C ASP A 122 20.08 20.97 -6.02
N THR A 123 19.33 21.73 -6.83
CA THR A 123 17.89 21.47 -7.05
C THR A 123 17.61 20.46 -8.18
N SER A 124 18.59 20.14 -9.04
CA SER A 124 18.34 19.36 -10.27
C SER A 124 18.41 17.84 -10.10
N ALA A 125 19.19 17.32 -9.15
CA ALA A 125 19.25 15.87 -8.89
C ALA A 125 18.02 15.34 -8.13
N ALA A 126 17.34 16.22 -7.38
CA ALA A 126 16.06 15.89 -6.73
C ALA A 126 14.88 15.83 -7.71
N ALA A 127 15.04 16.37 -8.92
CA ALA A 127 13.98 16.49 -9.94
C ALA A 127 13.83 15.24 -10.82
N LEU A 128 14.80 14.32 -10.82
CA LEU A 128 14.72 13.05 -11.54
C LEU A 128 14.42 11.94 -10.51
N ASN A 129 13.27 11.28 -10.62
CA ASN A 129 12.89 10.13 -9.79
C ASN A 129 13.74 8.89 -10.14
N ILE A 130 15.05 8.97 -9.86
CA ILE A 130 16.01 7.92 -10.21
C ILE A 130 15.82 6.73 -9.26
N GLU A 131 15.66 5.55 -9.84
CA GLU A 131 15.48 4.30 -9.10
C GLU A 131 16.80 3.55 -8.84
N CYS A 132 16.81 2.78 -7.77
CA CYS A 132 17.93 1.90 -7.41
C CYS A 132 18.01 0.74 -8.39
N ARG A 133 19.11 0.63 -9.12
CA ARG A 133 19.36 -0.44 -10.12
C ARG A 133 19.31 -1.87 -9.54
N VAL A 134 19.48 -2.01 -8.22
CA VAL A 134 19.42 -3.31 -7.53
C VAL A 134 17.98 -3.72 -7.18
N CYS A 135 17.17 -2.82 -6.61
CA CYS A 135 15.89 -3.21 -6.01
C CYS A 135 14.68 -2.35 -6.41
N GLY A 136 14.85 -1.35 -7.28
CA GLY A 136 13.79 -0.45 -7.73
C GLY A 136 13.31 0.56 -6.67
N ASP A 137 13.90 0.59 -5.47
CA ASP A 137 13.58 1.62 -4.47
C ASP A 137 14.19 2.97 -4.86
N LYS A 138 13.70 4.09 -4.31
CA LYS A 138 14.23 5.43 -4.62
C LYS A 138 15.75 5.48 -4.38
N ALA A 139 16.53 5.86 -5.39
CA ALA A 139 17.96 6.02 -5.23
C ALA A 139 18.24 7.24 -4.33
N SER A 140 19.16 7.08 -3.38
CA SER A 140 19.62 8.19 -2.55
C SER A 140 20.84 8.89 -3.15
N GLY A 141 21.38 8.35 -4.25
CA GLY A 141 22.54 8.90 -4.94
C GLY A 141 23.28 7.84 -5.75
N PHE A 142 24.49 8.21 -6.18
CA PHE A 142 25.41 7.35 -6.90
C PHE A 142 26.40 6.72 -5.92
N HIS A 143 26.21 5.44 -5.59
CA HIS A 143 26.98 4.72 -4.57
C HIS A 143 27.70 3.54 -5.20
N TYR A 144 29.01 3.43 -4.95
CA TYR A 144 29.85 2.33 -5.48
C TYR A 144 29.74 2.14 -7.00
N GLY A 145 29.60 3.24 -7.75
CA GLY A 145 29.52 3.21 -9.21
C GLY A 145 28.12 3.03 -9.81
N VAL A 146 27.04 3.01 -9.01
CA VAL A 146 25.67 2.85 -9.53
C VAL A 146 24.64 3.70 -8.76
N HIS A 147 23.49 3.97 -9.37
CA HIS A 147 22.33 4.51 -8.66
C HIS A 147 21.76 3.48 -7.68
N ALA A 148 21.87 3.75 -6.38
CA ALA A 148 21.44 2.84 -5.33
C ALA A 148 20.66 3.55 -4.22
N CYS A 149 19.76 2.82 -3.57
CA CYS A 149 19.11 3.26 -2.34
C CYS A 149 20.03 3.05 -1.12
N GLU A 150 19.73 3.72 0.00
CA GLU A 150 20.47 3.53 1.26
C GLU A 150 20.51 2.07 1.72
N GLY A 151 19.44 1.31 1.47
CA GLY A 151 19.37 -0.11 1.83
C GLY A 151 20.38 -0.98 1.08
N CYS A 152 20.55 -0.80 -0.24
CA CYS A 152 21.50 -1.58 -1.02
C CYS A 152 22.94 -1.08 -0.87
N LYS A 153 23.14 0.24 -0.72
CA LYS A 153 24.42 0.85 -0.34
C LYS A 153 24.94 0.26 0.98
N GLY A 154 24.11 0.24 2.02
CA GLY A 154 24.46 -0.30 3.33
C GLY A 154 24.73 -1.80 3.30
N PHE A 155 23.90 -2.56 2.57
CA PHE A 155 24.10 -3.99 2.37
C PHE A 155 25.44 -4.30 1.69
N PHE A 156 25.72 -3.71 0.54
CA PHE A 156 26.97 -3.91 -0.20
C PHE A 156 28.19 -3.55 0.65
N ARG A 157 28.18 -2.39 1.31
CA ARG A 157 29.25 -1.96 2.23
C ARG A 157 29.52 -2.98 3.32
N ARG A 158 28.46 -3.53 3.93
CA ARG A 158 28.57 -4.51 5.02
C ARG A 158 29.16 -5.82 4.51
N THR A 159 28.67 -6.34 3.37
CA THR A 159 29.16 -7.58 2.76
C THR A 159 30.65 -7.49 2.46
N ILE A 160 31.11 -6.39 1.85
CA ILE A 160 32.54 -6.18 1.53
C ILE A 160 33.38 -6.00 2.80
N ARG A 161 32.97 -5.09 3.70
CA ARG A 161 33.76 -4.77 4.92
C ARG A 161 33.93 -5.97 5.84
N LEU A 162 32.89 -6.79 5.98
CA LEU A 162 32.89 -7.96 6.86
C LEU A 162 33.26 -9.25 6.12
N LYS A 163 33.56 -9.18 4.81
CA LYS A 163 33.85 -10.34 3.95
C LYS A 163 32.82 -11.47 4.10
N LEU A 164 31.54 -11.10 4.10
CA LEU A 164 30.45 -12.07 4.26
C LEU A 164 30.34 -12.95 3.02
N VAL A 165 30.27 -14.26 3.24
CA VAL A 165 29.97 -15.27 2.22
C VAL A 165 28.55 -15.76 2.48
N TYR A 166 27.73 -15.80 1.43
CA TYR A 166 26.35 -16.28 1.49
C TYR A 166 26.23 -17.61 0.78
N ASP A 167 25.40 -18.50 1.32
CA ASP A 167 25.10 -19.79 0.69
C ASP A 167 24.54 -19.60 -0.73
N HIS A 168 25.01 -20.44 -1.64
CA HIS A 168 24.62 -20.38 -3.05
C HIS A 168 23.11 -20.55 -3.22
N CYS A 169 22.54 -19.84 -4.20
CA CYS A 169 21.13 -19.98 -4.55
C CYS A 169 20.94 -20.02 -6.07
N ASP A 170 20.46 -21.15 -6.56
CA ASP A 170 20.19 -21.42 -7.99
C ASP A 170 18.83 -20.90 -8.48
N LEU A 171 18.00 -20.38 -7.57
CA LEU A 171 16.62 -19.95 -7.89
C LEU A 171 16.56 -18.61 -8.64
N HIS A 172 17.69 -17.97 -8.92
CA HIS A 172 17.80 -16.66 -9.58
C HIS A 172 16.74 -15.66 -9.07
N CYS A 173 16.69 -15.45 -7.74
CA CYS A 173 15.60 -14.73 -7.11
C CYS A 173 15.45 -13.29 -7.65
N ARG A 174 14.22 -12.91 -8.01
CA ARG A 174 13.89 -11.54 -8.40
C ARG A 174 13.99 -10.58 -7.20
N ILE A 175 14.83 -9.55 -7.34
CA ILE A 175 15.15 -8.57 -6.29
C ILE A 175 14.40 -7.26 -6.53
N HIS A 176 13.40 -6.99 -5.67
CA HIS A 176 12.60 -5.76 -5.63
C HIS A 176 12.54 -5.21 -4.19
N LYS A 177 12.01 -4.00 -4.00
CA LYS A 177 11.96 -3.30 -2.70
C LYS A 177 11.50 -4.17 -1.52
N LYS A 178 10.48 -5.02 -1.71
CA LYS A 178 9.95 -5.93 -0.68
C LYS A 178 10.70 -7.26 -0.57
N SER A 179 11.20 -7.81 -1.68
CA SER A 179 11.88 -9.11 -1.70
C SER A 179 13.37 -9.02 -1.44
N ARG A 180 13.97 -7.81 -1.45
CA ARG A 180 15.43 -7.62 -1.36
C ARG A 180 16.09 -8.19 -0.11
N ASN A 181 15.33 -8.52 0.93
CA ASN A 181 15.85 -9.13 2.15
C ASN A 181 15.64 -10.65 2.23
N LYS A 182 14.98 -11.28 1.23
CA LYS A 182 14.65 -12.72 1.25
C LYS A 182 15.85 -13.62 0.94
N CYS A 183 16.70 -13.24 -0.02
CA CYS A 183 17.90 -14.01 -0.40
C CYS A 183 19.10 -13.06 -0.47
N GLN A 184 20.04 -13.24 0.46
CA GLN A 184 21.24 -12.39 0.55
C GLN A 184 22.20 -12.66 -0.61
N TYR A 185 22.37 -13.93 -1.01
CA TYR A 185 23.18 -14.33 -2.16
C TYR A 185 22.71 -13.65 -3.45
N CYS A 186 21.46 -13.85 -3.87
CA CYS A 186 20.93 -13.25 -5.10
C CYS A 186 20.95 -11.72 -5.07
N ARG A 187 20.74 -11.10 -3.90
CA ARG A 187 20.84 -9.65 -3.75
C ARG A 187 22.26 -9.16 -3.97
N PHE A 188 23.26 -9.82 -3.37
CA PHE A 188 24.66 -9.45 -3.53
C PHE A 188 25.14 -9.69 -4.96
N GLN A 189 24.77 -10.82 -5.55
CA GLN A 189 25.06 -11.11 -6.95
C GLN A 189 24.47 -10.03 -7.87
N LYS A 190 23.22 -9.61 -7.61
CA LYS A 190 22.62 -8.49 -8.37
C LYS A 190 23.38 -7.18 -8.18
N CYS A 191 23.84 -6.85 -6.96
CA CYS A 191 24.69 -5.67 -6.74
C CYS A 191 25.93 -5.70 -7.64
N LEU A 192 26.63 -6.84 -7.70
CA LEU A 192 27.81 -7.00 -8.56
C LEU A 192 27.46 -6.90 -10.05
N ASN A 193 26.41 -7.59 -10.49
CA ASN A 193 25.99 -7.61 -11.88
C ASN A 193 25.56 -6.24 -12.42
N VAL A 194 24.98 -5.37 -11.57
CA VAL A 194 24.64 -3.99 -11.99
C VAL A 194 25.85 -3.04 -11.94
N GLY A 195 27.03 -3.51 -11.51
CA GLY A 195 28.27 -2.75 -11.52
C GLY A 195 28.70 -2.17 -10.17
N MET A 196 28.12 -2.59 -9.03
CA MET A 196 28.59 -2.10 -7.72
C MET A 196 30.02 -2.58 -7.45
N SER A 197 30.94 -1.65 -7.21
CA SER A 197 32.34 -1.95 -6.96
C SER A 197 32.90 -1.13 -5.81
N HIS A 198 33.69 -1.78 -4.94
CA HIS A 198 34.45 -1.11 -3.89
C HIS A 198 35.46 -0.09 -4.46
N ASN A 199 35.97 -0.33 -5.66
CA ASN A 199 36.95 0.56 -6.28
C ASN A 199 36.29 1.78 -6.95
N ALA A 200 34.95 1.81 -7.05
CA ALA A 200 34.17 2.89 -7.65
C ALA A 200 33.56 3.83 -6.59
N ILE A 201 34.18 3.94 -5.41
CA ILE A 201 33.74 4.85 -4.35
C ILE A 201 33.98 6.30 -4.79
N ARG A 202 32.90 7.04 -4.99
CA ARG A 202 32.91 8.50 -5.21
C ARG A 202 32.05 9.17 -4.16
N PHE A 203 32.49 10.33 -3.67
CA PHE A 203 31.74 11.10 -2.69
C PHE A 203 30.66 11.95 -3.37
N GLY A 204 29.39 11.64 -3.09
CA GLY A 204 28.29 12.61 -3.00
C GLY A 204 27.79 13.32 -4.25
N ARG A 205 28.43 13.24 -5.42
CA ARG A 205 27.94 13.89 -6.65
C ARG A 205 27.95 12.96 -7.85
N MET A 206 26.84 12.98 -8.60
CA MET A 206 26.72 12.34 -9.91
C MET A 206 27.71 13.00 -10.87
N PRO A 207 28.54 12.24 -11.62
CA PRO A 207 29.37 12.81 -12.67
C PRO A 207 28.51 13.55 -13.70
N GLN A 208 28.97 14.70 -14.17
CA GLN A 208 28.23 15.50 -15.15
C GLN A 208 27.93 14.71 -16.43
N ALA A 209 28.87 13.87 -16.89
CA ALA A 209 28.65 12.97 -18.02
C ALA A 209 27.52 11.95 -17.78
N GLU A 210 27.36 11.46 -16.55
CA GLU A 210 26.26 10.54 -16.19
C GLU A 210 24.93 11.30 -16.11
N LYS A 211 24.95 12.54 -15.61
CA LYS A 211 23.78 13.44 -15.58
C LYS A 211 23.29 13.74 -17.01
N GLU A 212 24.21 14.10 -17.89
CA GLU A 212 23.92 14.38 -19.31
C GLU A 212 23.43 13.12 -20.04
N LYS A 213 24.04 11.96 -19.76
CA LYS A 213 23.58 10.68 -20.30
C LYS A 213 22.17 10.32 -19.86
N LEU A 214 21.84 10.49 -18.58
CA LEU A 214 20.48 10.26 -18.08
C LEU A 214 19.48 11.20 -18.75
N LEU A 215 19.80 12.49 -18.87
CA LEU A 215 18.93 13.46 -19.54
C LEU A 215 18.74 13.12 -21.03
N ALA A 216 19.78 12.63 -21.70
CA ALA A 216 19.70 12.15 -23.08
C ALA A 216 18.86 10.87 -23.19
N GLU A 217 19.02 9.89 -22.29
CA GLU A 217 18.19 8.69 -22.22
C GLU A 217 16.71 9.05 -22.04
N PHE A 218 16.38 9.94 -21.07
CA PHE A 218 15.02 10.45 -20.87
C PHE A 218 14.44 11.16 -22.10
N SER A 219 15.28 11.89 -22.85
CA SER A 219 14.85 12.59 -24.07
C SER A 219 14.62 11.59 -25.21
N SER A 220 15.49 10.59 -25.36
CA SER A 220 15.36 9.56 -26.39
C SER A 220 14.19 8.60 -26.16
N ASP A 221 13.85 8.32 -24.90
CA ASP A 221 12.65 7.56 -24.50
C ASP A 221 11.36 8.36 -24.75
N MET A 222 11.43 9.70 -24.85
CA MET A 222 10.28 10.51 -25.27
C MET A 222 10.15 10.55 -26.79
N GLU A 223 11.28 10.54 -27.52
CA GLU A 223 11.32 10.58 -28.99
C GLU A 223 11.00 9.24 -29.68
N HIS A 224 11.26 8.09 -29.04
CA HIS A 224 10.99 6.75 -29.60
C HIS A 224 9.63 6.15 -29.23
N MET A 225 8.75 6.91 -28.56
CA MET A 225 7.44 6.41 -28.16
C MET A 225 6.41 6.59 -29.26
N HIS A 226 5.64 5.53 -29.52
CA HIS A 226 4.50 5.60 -30.42
C HIS A 226 3.52 6.70 -29.93
N PRO A 227 3.02 7.59 -30.79
CA PRO A 227 2.19 8.73 -30.39
C PRO A 227 1.02 8.35 -29.48
N GLU A 228 0.35 7.24 -29.78
CA GLU A 228 -0.76 6.71 -28.98
C GLU A 228 -0.35 6.36 -27.53
N ALA A 229 0.85 5.81 -27.33
CA ALA A 229 1.36 5.52 -25.98
C ALA A 229 1.72 6.79 -25.21
N ALA A 230 2.12 7.87 -25.90
CA ALA A 230 2.38 9.17 -25.29
C ALA A 230 1.08 9.81 -24.78
N ASP A 231 0.02 9.77 -25.58
CA ASP A 231 -1.31 10.28 -25.21
C ASP A 231 -1.88 9.52 -24.00
N LEU A 232 -1.78 8.19 -23.98
CA LEU A 232 -2.23 7.37 -22.85
C LEU A 232 -1.47 7.69 -21.55
N ARG A 233 -0.16 7.97 -21.63
CA ARG A 233 0.65 8.39 -20.47
C ARG A 233 0.32 9.81 -20.02
N ALA A 234 0.01 10.71 -20.95
CA ALA A 234 -0.43 12.06 -20.61
C ALA A 234 -1.77 12.02 -19.86
N LEU A 235 -2.71 11.18 -20.31
CA LEU A 235 -3.97 10.94 -19.61
C LEU A 235 -3.74 10.37 -18.20
N ALA A 236 -2.87 9.37 -18.06
CA ALA A 236 -2.52 8.78 -16.77
C ALA A 236 -1.97 9.84 -15.79
N ARG A 237 -1.05 10.69 -16.26
CA ARG A 237 -0.48 11.78 -15.48
C ARG A 237 -1.53 12.80 -15.05
N HIS A 238 -2.37 13.24 -16.00
CA HIS A 238 -3.45 14.19 -15.74
C HIS A 238 -4.42 13.68 -14.67
N LEU A 239 -4.86 12.43 -14.79
CA LEU A 239 -5.76 11.82 -13.80
C LEU A 239 -5.08 11.61 -12.44
N TYR A 240 -3.80 11.25 -12.42
CA TYR A 240 -3.02 11.17 -11.18
C TYR A 240 -2.90 12.53 -10.47
N GLU A 241 -2.60 13.60 -11.21
CA GLU A 241 -2.54 14.96 -10.65
C GLU A 241 -3.89 15.42 -10.11
N ALA A 242 -4.97 15.15 -10.84
CA ALA A 242 -6.33 15.40 -10.37
C ALA A 242 -6.66 14.60 -9.10
N TYR A 243 -6.28 13.32 -9.05
CA TYR A 243 -6.45 12.46 -7.88
C TYR A 243 -5.76 13.07 -6.65
N LEU A 244 -4.49 13.48 -6.78
CA LEU A 244 -3.75 14.11 -5.68
C LEU A 244 -4.36 15.43 -5.21
N LYS A 245 -4.97 16.19 -6.14
CA LYS A 245 -5.61 17.47 -5.86
C LYS A 245 -6.90 17.31 -5.09
N TYR A 246 -7.77 16.39 -5.50
CA TYR A 246 -9.13 16.27 -4.95
C TYR A 246 -9.21 15.31 -3.77
N PHE A 247 -8.24 14.38 -3.62
CA PHE A 247 -8.24 13.40 -2.53
C PHE A 247 -7.10 13.66 -1.54
N PRO A 248 -7.38 14.23 -0.37
CA PRO A 248 -6.37 14.71 0.59
C PRO A 248 -5.53 13.58 1.19
N LEU A 249 -6.15 12.44 1.49
CA LEU A 249 -5.55 11.28 2.13
C LEU A 249 -5.38 10.17 1.08
N THR A 250 -4.26 10.22 0.39
CA THR A 250 -3.89 9.25 -0.64
C THR A 250 -3.42 7.92 -0.04
N LYS A 251 -3.31 6.87 -0.86
CA LYS A 251 -2.74 5.58 -0.43
C LYS A 251 -1.32 5.73 0.08
N ALA A 252 -0.48 6.54 -0.56
CA ALA A 252 0.88 6.78 -0.09
C ALA A 252 0.90 7.38 1.33
N LYS A 253 0.05 8.38 1.60
CA LYS A 253 -0.07 9.01 2.94
C LYS A 253 -0.61 8.03 3.97
N ALA A 254 -1.68 7.31 3.65
CA ALA A 254 -2.27 6.30 4.53
C ALA A 254 -1.26 5.19 4.89
N ARG A 255 -0.48 4.70 3.91
CA ARG A 255 0.58 3.71 4.17
C ARG A 255 1.71 4.25 5.03
N ALA A 256 2.07 5.52 4.90
CA ALA A 256 3.09 6.13 5.77
C ALA A 256 2.63 6.10 7.24
N ILE A 257 1.37 6.48 7.49
CA ILE A 257 0.74 6.47 8.82
C ILE A 257 0.66 5.03 9.36
N LEU A 258 0.05 4.11 8.60
CA LEU A 258 -0.14 2.71 9.02
C LEU A 258 1.16 1.92 9.22
N SER A 259 2.26 2.37 8.63
CA SER A 259 3.57 1.73 8.82
C SER A 259 4.44 2.39 9.90
N GLY A 260 3.91 3.39 10.61
CA GLY A 260 4.65 4.12 11.66
C GLY A 260 5.86 4.89 11.11
N LYS A 261 5.82 5.30 9.83
CA LYS A 261 6.89 6.05 9.17
C LYS A 261 6.66 7.55 9.16
N THR A 262 5.46 7.99 9.52
CA THR A 262 5.23 9.36 9.96
C THR A 262 5.91 9.53 11.32
N GLY A 263 6.53 10.68 11.60
CA GLY A 263 7.21 10.95 12.88
C GLY A 263 6.26 10.99 14.08
N ASP A 264 6.36 12.00 14.93
CA ASP A 264 5.63 12.07 16.22
C ASP A 264 4.09 12.12 16.12
N ASN A 265 3.52 12.19 14.92
CA ASN A 265 2.07 12.21 14.69
C ASN A 265 1.53 10.78 14.49
N MET A 266 1.48 9.99 15.56
CA MET A 266 0.74 8.72 15.55
C MET A 266 -0.77 8.98 15.65
N PRO A 267 -1.61 8.20 14.94
CA PRO A 267 -3.05 8.37 15.03
C PRO A 267 -3.56 7.97 16.41
N PHE A 268 -4.54 8.72 16.93
CA PHE A 268 -5.26 8.36 18.14
C PHE A 268 -6.06 7.07 17.91
N VAL A 269 -5.94 6.10 18.82
CA VAL A 269 -6.55 4.78 18.61
C VAL A 269 -7.90 4.71 19.33
N ILE A 270 -8.97 4.39 18.58
CA ILE A 270 -10.29 4.11 19.14
C ILE A 270 -10.52 2.60 19.12
N HIS A 271 -10.71 2.01 20.29
CA HIS A 271 -10.90 0.56 20.46
C HIS A 271 -12.03 0.19 21.44
N ASP A 272 -12.68 1.18 22.07
CA ASP A 272 -13.82 1.01 22.97
C ASP A 272 -14.63 2.33 23.06
N MET A 273 -15.74 2.31 23.81
CA MET A 273 -16.57 3.51 23.97
C MET A 273 -15.87 4.66 24.70
N LYS A 274 -14.92 4.36 25.60
CA LYS A 274 -14.17 5.37 26.34
C LYS A 274 -13.25 6.15 25.40
N SER A 275 -12.44 5.44 24.62
CA SER A 275 -11.59 6.02 23.59
C SER A 275 -12.40 6.71 22.50
N LEU A 276 -13.61 6.23 22.15
CA LEU A 276 -14.50 6.95 21.23
C LEU A 276 -14.92 8.33 21.77
N MET A 277 -15.29 8.41 23.05
CA MET A 277 -15.64 9.68 23.70
C MET A 277 -14.43 10.64 23.77
N GLU A 278 -13.25 10.15 24.11
CA GLU A 278 -12.01 10.95 24.14
C GLU A 278 -11.60 11.43 22.73
N GLY A 279 -11.89 10.61 21.72
CA GLY A 279 -11.59 10.85 20.32
C GLY A 279 -12.57 11.79 19.60
N GLU A 280 -13.69 12.15 20.22
CA GLU A 280 -14.79 12.88 19.56
C GLU A 280 -14.32 14.21 18.92
N GLN A 281 -13.44 14.94 19.60
CA GLN A 281 -12.86 16.19 19.11
C GLN A 281 -12.14 16.03 17.76
N PHE A 282 -11.54 14.87 17.49
CA PHE A 282 -10.84 14.58 16.24
C PHE A 282 -11.80 14.09 15.15
N ILE A 283 -12.95 13.51 15.52
CA ILE A 283 -13.97 13.03 14.57
C ILE A 283 -14.65 14.19 13.84
N ASN A 284 -14.84 15.32 14.54
CA ASN A 284 -15.53 16.49 14.02
C ASN A 284 -14.62 17.56 13.41
N CYS A 285 -13.30 17.36 13.43
CA CYS A 285 -12.37 18.24 12.75
C CYS A 285 -12.60 18.20 11.23
N ARG A 286 -13.13 19.30 10.69
CA ARG A 286 -13.05 19.56 9.24
C ARG A 286 -11.60 19.64 8.82
N GLN A 287 -11.33 19.38 7.55
CA GLN A 287 -10.01 19.43 6.93
C GLN A 287 -9.30 20.76 7.25
N ILE A 288 -8.48 20.81 8.31
CA ILE A 288 -7.63 21.96 8.60
C ILE A 288 -6.35 21.80 7.79
N PRO A 289 -5.91 22.82 7.02
CA PRO A 289 -4.58 22.79 6.40
C PRO A 289 -3.52 22.49 7.46
N MET A 290 -2.58 21.60 7.16
CA MET A 290 -1.56 21.09 8.11
C MET A 290 -0.67 22.17 8.79
N LEU A 291 -0.82 23.45 8.44
CA LEU A 291 -0.08 24.58 9.01
C LEU A 291 -0.64 25.13 10.33
N GLU A 292 -1.91 24.86 10.68
CA GLU A 292 -2.53 25.49 11.87
C GLU A 292 -2.51 24.58 13.13
N HIS A 293 -2.27 23.27 12.96
CA HIS A 293 -2.28 22.33 14.09
C HIS A 293 -1.10 22.54 15.06
N GLN A 294 -0.03 23.18 14.62
CA GLN A 294 1.14 23.46 15.45
C GLN A 294 0.87 24.59 16.46
N GLN A 295 -0.10 25.48 16.21
CA GLN A 295 -0.50 26.52 17.19
C GLN A 295 -1.53 26.02 18.20
N GLN A 296 -2.39 25.08 17.81
CA GLN A 296 -3.46 24.60 18.68
C GLN A 296 -2.97 23.58 19.73
N MET A 297 -1.94 22.78 19.40
CA MET A 297 -1.27 21.90 20.37
C MET A 297 -0.52 22.68 21.46
N SER A 298 -0.01 23.88 21.17
CA SER A 298 0.69 24.72 22.16
C SER A 298 -0.26 25.44 23.12
N ALA A 299 -1.50 25.69 22.72
CA ALA A 299 -2.49 26.40 23.53
C ALA A 299 -3.13 25.51 24.62
N VAL A 300 -3.18 24.19 24.42
CA VAL A 300 -3.77 23.25 25.39
C VAL A 300 -2.80 22.93 26.54
N THR A 301 -1.50 23.18 26.37
CA THR A 301 -0.47 22.90 27.41
C THR A 301 -0.08 24.12 28.25
N ALA A 302 -0.57 25.32 27.93
CA ALA A 302 -0.20 26.55 28.63
C ALA A 302 -1.44 27.33 29.08
N GLY A 303 -1.99 26.95 30.23
CA GLY A 303 -3.01 27.73 30.91
C GLY A 303 -2.78 27.76 32.42
N HIS A 304 -2.02 28.74 32.90
CA HIS A 304 -2.13 29.37 34.23
C HIS A 304 -1.50 30.78 34.17
N GLY A 305 -2.33 31.84 34.14
CA GLY A 305 -1.86 33.21 34.37
C GLY A 305 -2.64 34.35 33.67
N GLY A 306 -3.68 34.85 34.33
CA GLY A 306 -4.03 36.28 34.53
C GLY A 306 -4.17 37.31 33.38
N ILE A 307 -5.41 37.85 33.30
CA ILE A 307 -5.82 39.28 33.28
C ILE A 307 -5.85 40.09 31.93
N SER A 308 -7.11 40.40 31.54
CA SER A 308 -7.72 41.60 30.89
C SER A 308 -7.34 42.12 29.48
N GLY A 309 -8.38 42.40 28.66
CA GLY A 309 -8.36 43.37 27.54
C GLY A 309 -9.42 43.11 26.46
N GLY A 310 -10.34 44.06 26.22
CA GLY A 310 -11.61 43.86 25.48
C GLY A 310 -11.62 43.98 23.93
N HIS A 311 -12.82 43.67 23.39
CA HIS A 311 -13.41 43.96 22.05
C HIS A 311 -12.90 43.19 20.82
N GLN A 312 -13.68 42.78 19.82
CA GLN A 312 -15.13 42.66 19.49
C GLN A 312 -15.17 41.87 18.16
N GLY A 313 -16.13 40.95 17.93
CA GLY A 313 -16.47 40.56 16.55
C GLY A 313 -16.97 39.12 16.29
N SER A 314 -18.29 39.04 16.08
CA SER A 314 -19.04 38.06 15.27
C SER A 314 -19.48 36.73 15.90
N ASP A 315 -20.74 36.76 16.36
CA ASP A 315 -21.59 35.63 16.73
C ASP A 315 -21.71 34.56 15.63
N CYS A 316 -21.50 33.30 16.03
CA CYS A 316 -22.24 32.16 15.49
C CYS A 316 -22.72 31.35 16.70
N GLY A 317 -24.03 31.41 16.97
CA GLY A 317 -24.63 30.86 18.18
C GLY A 317 -24.48 29.34 18.26
N ILE A 318 -23.58 28.89 19.11
CA ILE A 318 -23.62 27.54 19.69
C ILE A 318 -24.37 27.68 21.01
N LEU A 319 -25.54 27.03 21.09
CA LEU A 319 -26.24 26.81 22.34
C LEU A 319 -25.29 26.05 23.28
N GLY A 320 -24.72 26.77 24.24
CA GLY A 320 -23.95 26.21 25.32
C GLY A 320 -24.86 25.36 26.20
N MET A 321 -24.65 24.05 26.18
CA MET A 321 -25.10 23.20 27.27
C MET A 321 -23.98 23.11 28.31
N THR A 322 -24.36 23.56 29.50
CA THR A 322 -23.63 23.51 30.76
C THR A 322 -23.05 22.12 31.04
N SER A 323 -21.79 22.11 31.48
CA SER A 323 -21.12 20.99 32.12
C SER A 323 -21.94 20.50 33.32
N LEU A 324 -22.69 19.41 33.12
CA LEU A 324 -23.18 18.54 34.17
C LEU A 324 -22.55 17.17 33.95
N SER A 325 -21.88 16.68 34.99
CA SER A 325 -21.31 15.34 35.09
C SER A 325 -22.42 14.29 35.10
N GLY A 326 -23.01 14.01 33.93
CA GLY A 326 -23.84 12.86 33.65
C GLY A 326 -23.16 12.03 32.56
N GLN A 327 -23.06 10.71 32.75
CA GLN A 327 -22.77 9.82 31.64
C GLN A 327 -23.84 10.06 30.56
N GLU A 328 -23.44 10.59 29.41
CA GLU A 328 -24.33 10.55 28.24
C GLU A 328 -24.67 9.08 27.93
N PRO A 329 -25.93 8.77 27.56
CA PRO A 329 -26.28 7.41 27.16
C PRO A 329 -25.40 6.96 25.98
N THR A 330 -24.83 5.75 26.07
CA THR A 330 -24.01 5.14 24.99
C THR A 330 -24.65 5.26 23.60
N ASP A 331 -25.98 5.19 23.55
CA ASP A 331 -26.79 5.28 22.33
C ASP A 331 -26.62 6.62 21.58
N THR A 332 -26.40 7.74 22.30
CA THR A 332 -26.23 9.06 21.68
C THR A 332 -24.86 9.20 21.02
N VAL A 333 -23.83 8.58 21.58
CA VAL A 333 -22.44 8.65 21.07
C VAL A 333 -22.29 7.88 19.78
N GLU A 334 -22.82 6.64 19.70
CA GLU A 334 -22.78 5.85 18.48
C GLU A 334 -23.54 6.53 17.33
N LEU A 335 -24.71 7.11 17.64
CA LEU A 335 -25.51 7.84 16.64
C LEU A 335 -24.77 9.07 16.11
N ARG A 336 -24.12 9.86 16.99
CA ARG A 336 -23.28 10.99 16.59
C ARG A 336 -22.12 10.56 15.70
N PHE A 337 -21.44 9.47 16.05
CA PHE A 337 -20.38 8.90 15.20
C PHE A 337 -20.91 8.55 13.81
N PHE A 338 -22.09 7.94 13.70
CA PHE A 338 -22.71 7.65 12.40
C PHE A 338 -23.05 8.89 11.60
N GLN A 339 -23.54 9.95 12.25
CA GLN A 339 -23.76 11.24 11.60
C GLN A 339 -22.44 11.83 11.08
N SER A 340 -21.34 11.72 11.81
CA SER A 340 -20.02 12.16 11.34
C SER A 340 -19.53 11.34 10.14
N CYS A 341 -19.73 10.01 10.12
CA CYS A 341 -19.44 9.18 8.96
C CYS A 341 -20.26 9.58 7.72
N GLN A 342 -21.54 9.92 7.90
CA GLN A 342 -22.39 10.41 6.81
C GLN A 342 -21.93 11.76 6.29
N SER A 343 -21.63 12.70 7.19
CA SER A 343 -21.08 14.00 6.83
C SER A 343 -19.84 13.84 5.97
N ARG A 344 -18.88 13.02 6.42
CA ARG A 344 -17.64 12.74 5.67
C ARG A 344 -17.91 12.07 4.32
N SER A 345 -18.86 11.15 4.26
CA SER A 345 -19.26 10.51 3.00
C SER A 345 -19.83 11.53 2.01
N ALA A 346 -20.63 12.49 2.47
CA ALA A 346 -21.15 13.57 1.64
C ALA A 346 -20.04 14.50 1.13
N GLU A 347 -18.97 14.72 1.90
CA GLU A 347 -17.77 15.41 1.40
C GLU A 347 -17.06 14.59 0.32
N GLY A 348 -16.92 13.28 0.54
CA GLY A 348 -16.37 12.34 -0.43
C GLY A 348 -17.15 12.37 -1.76
N VAL A 349 -18.48 12.46 -1.73
CA VAL A 349 -19.29 12.61 -2.96
C VAL A 349 -18.90 13.88 -3.74
N ARG A 350 -18.64 14.99 -3.03
CA ARG A 350 -18.20 16.25 -3.68
C ARG A 350 -16.80 16.11 -4.27
N GLU A 351 -15.88 15.50 -3.55
CA GLU A 351 -14.51 15.24 -4.03
C GLU A 351 -14.52 14.35 -5.29
N VAL A 352 -15.33 13.28 -5.29
CA VAL A 352 -15.49 12.39 -6.46
C VAL A 352 -16.13 13.12 -7.63
N THR A 353 -17.10 14.00 -7.38
CA THR A 353 -17.74 14.82 -8.42
C THR A 353 -16.72 15.75 -9.09
N GLU A 354 -15.87 16.40 -8.31
CA GLU A 354 -14.82 17.27 -8.85
C GLU A 354 -13.74 16.48 -9.59
N PHE A 355 -13.37 15.30 -9.10
CA PHE A 355 -12.50 14.37 -9.83
C PHE A 355 -13.14 13.93 -11.16
N ALA A 356 -14.42 13.58 -11.19
CA ALA A 356 -15.12 13.18 -12.41
C ALA A 356 -15.11 14.29 -13.48
N LYS A 357 -15.35 15.55 -13.08
CA LYS A 357 -15.27 16.71 -13.98
C LYS A 357 -13.88 16.93 -14.57
N SER A 358 -12.84 16.44 -13.90
CA SER A 358 -11.47 16.52 -14.41
C SER A 358 -11.15 15.47 -15.47
N ILE A 359 -11.97 14.43 -15.62
CA ILE A 359 -11.78 13.39 -16.64
C ILE A 359 -12.03 14.00 -18.03
N PRO A 360 -11.06 13.96 -18.97
CA PRO A 360 -11.24 14.53 -20.29
C PRO A 360 -12.48 13.96 -21.00
N GLY A 361 -13.36 14.85 -21.47
CA GLY A 361 -14.60 14.49 -22.15
C GLY A 361 -15.82 14.28 -21.24
N PHE A 362 -15.66 14.13 -19.91
CA PHE A 362 -16.79 13.86 -19.01
C PHE A 362 -17.84 14.99 -19.01
N ILE A 363 -17.38 16.24 -18.90
CA ILE A 363 -18.26 17.43 -18.90
C ILE A 363 -18.97 17.65 -20.24
N ASN A 364 -18.53 16.97 -21.31
CA ASN A 364 -19.11 17.06 -22.64
C ASN A 364 -20.24 16.02 -22.86
N LEU A 365 -20.43 15.08 -21.94
CA LEU A 365 -21.55 14.15 -21.95
C LEU A 365 -22.87 14.86 -21.64
N ASP A 366 -24.00 14.21 -21.95
CA ASP A 366 -25.31 14.73 -21.53
C ASP A 366 -25.35 14.91 -20.01
N LEU A 367 -25.98 15.99 -19.54
CA LEU A 367 -26.01 16.31 -18.11
C LEU A 367 -26.73 15.21 -17.29
N ASN A 368 -27.78 14.59 -17.84
CA ASN A 368 -28.48 13.50 -17.16
C ASN A 368 -27.60 12.25 -17.08
N ASP A 369 -26.81 11.99 -18.12
CA ASP A 369 -25.84 10.90 -18.13
C ASP A 369 -24.72 11.17 -17.10
N GLN A 370 -24.20 12.38 -17.01
CA GLN A 370 -23.21 12.76 -15.98
C GLN A 370 -23.76 12.50 -14.56
N VAL A 371 -25.01 12.90 -14.29
CA VAL A 371 -25.68 12.66 -13.00
C VAL A 371 -25.87 11.17 -12.76
N THR A 372 -26.30 10.40 -13.76
CA THR A 372 -26.51 8.96 -13.66
C THR A 372 -25.20 8.22 -13.38
N LEU A 373 -24.12 8.55 -14.09
CA LEU A 373 -22.79 7.99 -13.86
C LEU A 373 -22.31 8.23 -12.43
N LEU A 374 -22.45 9.46 -11.92
CA LEU A 374 -22.09 9.78 -10.54
C LEU A 374 -22.98 9.06 -9.52
N LYS A 375 -24.30 8.97 -9.78
CA LYS A 375 -25.25 8.30 -8.89
C LYS A 375 -24.89 6.84 -8.65
N TYR A 376 -24.54 6.10 -9.71
CA TYR A 376 -24.15 4.69 -9.58
C TYR A 376 -22.67 4.48 -9.26
N GLY A 377 -21.78 5.40 -9.66
CA GLY A 377 -20.34 5.25 -9.49
C GLY A 377 -19.80 5.70 -8.13
N VAL A 378 -20.43 6.68 -7.48
CA VAL A 378 -19.79 7.35 -6.32
C VAL A 378 -19.58 6.43 -5.12
N ILE A 379 -20.54 5.56 -4.79
CA ILE A 379 -20.38 4.64 -3.65
C ILE A 379 -19.29 3.60 -3.94
N GLU A 380 -19.19 3.13 -5.18
CA GLU A 380 -18.11 2.23 -5.62
C GLU A 380 -16.74 2.89 -5.46
N VAL A 381 -16.61 4.14 -5.91
CA VAL A 381 -15.39 4.95 -5.75
C VAL A 381 -15.06 5.16 -4.28
N LEU A 382 -16.03 5.51 -3.44
CA LEU A 382 -15.81 5.70 -1.99
C LEU A 382 -15.33 4.42 -1.30
N ILE A 383 -15.86 3.25 -1.69
CA ILE A 383 -15.37 1.96 -1.17
C ILE A 383 -13.93 1.69 -1.59
N ILE A 384 -13.58 1.95 -2.85
CA ILE A 384 -12.19 1.84 -3.32
C ILE A 384 -11.25 2.80 -2.59
N MET A 385 -11.69 4.04 -2.33
CA MET A 385 -10.92 5.03 -1.60
C MET A 385 -10.75 4.69 -0.11
N MET A 386 -11.71 3.98 0.50
CA MET A 386 -11.57 3.48 1.88
C MET A 386 -10.54 2.35 1.98
N ALA A 387 -10.39 1.51 0.94
CA ALA A 387 -9.54 0.33 1.02
C ALA A 387 -8.08 0.64 1.45
N PRO A 388 -7.38 1.64 0.88
CA PRO A 388 -6.05 2.06 1.34
C PRO A 388 -5.94 2.49 2.80
N LEU A 389 -7.06 2.88 3.42
CA LEU A 389 -7.13 3.36 4.80
C LEU A 389 -7.29 2.21 5.79
N MET A 390 -7.59 1.00 5.30
CA MET A 390 -7.89 -0.17 6.09
C MET A 390 -6.72 -1.17 6.06
N ASN A 391 -6.52 -1.83 7.19
CA ASN A 391 -5.74 -3.05 7.29
C ASN A 391 -6.58 -4.15 7.96
N LYS A 392 -5.95 -5.29 8.28
CA LYS A 392 -6.67 -6.41 8.94
C LYS A 392 -7.22 -6.06 10.33
N ASP A 393 -6.63 -5.07 11.00
CA ASP A 393 -6.84 -4.73 12.40
C ASP A 393 -7.75 -3.50 12.59
N GLY A 394 -7.93 -2.65 11.57
CA GLY A 394 -8.71 -1.42 11.68
C GLY A 394 -8.59 -0.49 10.48
N THR A 395 -9.13 0.72 10.63
CA THR A 395 -9.22 1.74 9.58
C THR A 395 -8.80 3.11 10.07
N LEU A 396 -8.13 3.87 9.20
CA LEU A 396 -7.92 5.30 9.41
C LEU A 396 -9.21 6.08 9.13
N ILE A 397 -9.52 7.05 9.99
CA ILE A 397 -10.58 8.04 9.80
C ILE A 397 -10.03 9.45 10.12
N SER A 398 -10.86 10.48 9.96
CA SER A 398 -10.48 11.89 10.22
C SER A 398 -9.15 12.29 9.57
N TYR A 399 -9.04 12.06 8.26
CA TYR A 399 -7.83 12.34 7.48
C TYR A 399 -6.53 11.70 8.01
N GLY A 400 -6.66 10.57 8.70
CA GLY A 400 -5.52 9.81 9.21
C GLY A 400 -5.13 10.17 10.64
N GLN A 401 -5.89 11.02 11.33
CA GLN A 401 -5.66 11.39 12.74
C GLN A 401 -6.14 10.32 13.71
N ILE A 402 -7.07 9.45 13.29
CA ILE A 402 -7.62 8.40 14.14
C ILE A 402 -7.45 7.06 13.45
N PHE A 403 -7.09 6.04 14.23
CA PHE A 403 -7.16 4.64 13.85
C PHE A 403 -8.22 3.93 14.68
N MET A 404 -9.31 3.51 14.04
CA MET A 404 -10.39 2.79 14.71
C MET A 404 -10.25 1.29 14.47
N THR A 405 -10.24 0.50 15.55
CA THR A 405 -10.04 -0.94 15.43
C THR A 405 -11.25 -1.63 14.82
N ARG A 406 -10.99 -2.66 14.02
CA ARG A 406 -12.03 -3.49 13.41
C ARG A 406 -12.87 -4.19 14.45
N GLU A 407 -12.27 -4.65 15.54
CA GLU A 407 -12.98 -5.30 16.64
C GLU A 407 -13.97 -4.34 17.31
N PHE A 408 -13.57 -3.09 17.54
CA PHE A 408 -14.49 -2.10 18.07
C PHE A 408 -15.63 -1.80 17.08
N ILE A 409 -15.33 -1.64 15.79
CA ILE A 409 -16.36 -1.44 14.76
C ILE A 409 -17.36 -2.61 14.72
N LYS A 410 -16.90 -3.84 14.97
CA LYS A 410 -17.78 -5.02 15.08
C LYS A 410 -18.68 -4.99 16.31
N SER A 411 -18.23 -4.37 17.40
CA SER A 411 -19.01 -4.24 18.64
C SER A 411 -20.13 -3.19 18.56
N LEU A 412 -20.06 -2.25 17.59
CA LEU A 412 -21.07 -1.21 17.41
C LEU A 412 -22.44 -1.80 17.04
N ARG A 413 -23.50 -1.05 17.35
CA ARG A 413 -24.88 -1.48 17.14
C ARG A 413 -25.18 -1.87 15.69
N LYS A 414 -26.08 -2.84 15.52
CA LYS A 414 -26.61 -3.22 14.20
C LYS A 414 -27.52 -2.12 13.64
N PRO A 415 -27.61 -1.97 12.31
CA PRO A 415 -26.86 -2.67 11.26
C PRO A 415 -25.45 -2.12 10.96
N PHE A 416 -24.90 -1.18 11.73
CA PHE A 416 -23.62 -0.52 11.37
C PHE A 416 -22.42 -1.48 11.32
N CYS A 417 -22.25 -2.33 12.33
CA CYS A 417 -21.18 -3.32 12.35
C CYS A 417 -21.21 -4.24 11.10
N GLN A 418 -22.42 -4.64 10.68
CA GLN A 418 -22.63 -5.46 9.47
C GLN A 418 -22.30 -4.71 8.19
N MET A 419 -22.45 -3.38 8.19
CA MET A 419 -22.16 -2.55 7.05
C MET A 419 -20.67 -2.48 6.74
N MET A 420 -19.80 -2.46 7.75
CA MET A 420 -18.36 -2.27 7.58
C MET A 420 -17.59 -3.55 7.28
N GLU A 421 -18.03 -4.70 7.81
CA GLU A 421 -17.29 -5.96 7.67
C GLU A 421 -17.01 -6.37 6.20
N PRO A 422 -17.97 -6.29 5.25
CA PRO A 422 -17.68 -6.57 3.85
C PRO A 422 -16.60 -5.65 3.24
N LYS A 423 -16.48 -4.41 3.74
CA LYS A 423 -15.46 -3.45 3.24
C LYS A 423 -14.07 -3.82 3.76
N PHE A 424 -13.96 -4.30 5.00
CA PHE A 424 -12.71 -4.85 5.51
C PHE A 424 -12.26 -6.07 4.71
N GLU A 425 -13.15 -7.04 4.49
CA GLU A 425 -12.83 -8.24 3.70
C GLU A 425 -12.41 -7.90 2.27
N PHE A 426 -13.14 -6.98 1.63
CA PHE A 426 -12.81 -6.47 0.32
C PHE A 426 -11.45 -5.77 0.33
N SER A 427 -11.20 -4.87 1.28
CA SER A 427 -9.95 -4.11 1.36
C SER A 427 -8.72 -5.00 1.52
N VAL A 428 -8.80 -6.03 2.37
CA VAL A 428 -7.70 -6.98 2.54
C VAL A 428 -7.38 -7.68 1.22
N LYS A 429 -8.40 -8.14 0.49
CA LYS A 429 -8.24 -8.76 -0.84
C LYS A 429 -7.72 -7.76 -1.87
N PHE A 430 -8.28 -6.56 -1.92
CA PHE A 430 -7.90 -5.49 -2.86
C PHE A 430 -6.45 -5.03 -2.64
N SER A 431 -6.00 -4.96 -1.38
CA SER A 431 -4.63 -4.58 -1.03
C SER A 431 -3.56 -5.54 -1.56
N THR A 432 -3.92 -6.79 -1.84
CA THR A 432 -3.00 -7.79 -2.45
C THR A 432 -2.63 -7.47 -3.89
N LEU A 433 -3.40 -6.60 -4.57
CA LEU A 433 -3.10 -6.12 -5.92
C LEU A 433 -1.95 -5.09 -5.92
N GLU A 434 -1.57 -4.58 -4.74
CA GLU A 434 -0.43 -3.70 -4.52
C GLU A 434 -0.37 -2.40 -5.37
N LEU A 435 -1.52 -1.97 -5.90
CA LEU A 435 -1.67 -0.75 -6.70
C LEU A 435 -1.07 0.49 -6.01
N ASP A 436 -0.58 1.45 -6.77
CA ASP A 436 -0.19 2.77 -6.25
C ASP A 436 -1.26 3.84 -6.52
N ASP A 437 -1.01 5.09 -6.12
CA ASP A 437 -1.97 6.18 -6.31
C ASP A 437 -2.24 6.49 -7.80
N SER A 438 -1.29 6.22 -8.71
CA SER A 438 -1.46 6.43 -10.15
C SER A 438 -2.36 5.36 -10.78
N ASP A 439 -2.19 4.10 -10.39
CA ASP A 439 -3.08 3.01 -10.81
C ASP A 439 -4.51 3.25 -10.29
N MET A 440 -4.63 3.71 -9.03
CA MET A 440 -5.91 3.99 -8.39
C MET A 440 -6.66 5.11 -9.13
N ALA A 441 -5.98 6.20 -9.50
CA ALA A 441 -6.60 7.31 -10.22
C ALA A 441 -7.29 6.86 -11.52
N LEU A 442 -6.60 6.06 -12.33
CA LEU A 442 -7.14 5.50 -13.56
C LEU A 442 -8.31 4.54 -13.28
N PHE A 443 -8.17 3.67 -12.27
CA PHE A 443 -9.23 2.73 -11.92
C PHE A 443 -10.51 3.42 -11.44
N LEU A 444 -10.40 4.52 -10.67
CA LEU A 444 -11.55 5.33 -10.28
C LEU A 444 -12.27 5.93 -11.50
N ALA A 445 -11.52 6.43 -12.48
CA ALA A 445 -12.08 6.95 -13.72
C ALA A 445 -12.82 5.87 -14.53
N VAL A 446 -12.28 4.65 -14.61
CA VAL A 446 -12.97 3.49 -15.23
C VAL A 446 -14.31 3.19 -14.56
N ILE A 447 -14.37 3.23 -13.22
CA ILE A 447 -15.60 2.98 -12.45
C ILE A 447 -16.66 4.05 -12.75
N ILE A 448 -16.26 5.33 -12.77
CA ILE A 448 -17.15 6.46 -13.05
C ILE A 448 -17.74 6.35 -14.46
N LEU A 449 -16.93 5.98 -15.46
CA LEU A 449 -17.31 5.91 -16.87
C LEU A 449 -17.96 4.57 -17.27
N SER A 450 -18.66 3.87 -16.39
CA SER A 450 -19.26 2.59 -16.79
C SER A 450 -20.51 2.78 -17.64
N GLY A 451 -20.51 2.28 -18.88
CA GLY A 451 -21.65 2.39 -19.81
C GLY A 451 -22.85 1.49 -19.49
N ASP A 452 -22.72 0.61 -18.49
CA ASP A 452 -23.75 -0.35 -18.09
C ASP A 452 -24.71 0.19 -17.00
N ARG A 453 -24.69 1.49 -16.70
CA ARG A 453 -25.57 2.07 -15.68
C ARG A 453 -27.03 2.14 -16.16
N PRO A 454 -28.01 1.78 -15.31
CA PRO A 454 -29.42 1.96 -15.65
C PRO A 454 -29.77 3.43 -15.90
N GLY A 455 -30.57 3.70 -16.93
CA GLY A 455 -31.10 5.04 -17.22
C GLY A 455 -30.20 5.94 -18.08
N LEU A 456 -29.07 5.44 -18.58
CA LEU A 456 -28.22 6.19 -19.52
C LEU A 456 -28.94 6.41 -20.87
N LEU A 457 -28.82 7.63 -21.39
CA LEU A 457 -29.39 8.09 -22.65
C LEU A 457 -28.41 7.83 -23.80
N ASN A 458 -27.15 8.26 -23.65
CA ASN A 458 -26.12 8.17 -24.68
C ASN A 458 -24.93 7.32 -24.23
N VAL A 459 -25.06 6.00 -24.40
CA VAL A 459 -24.04 5.04 -23.93
C VAL A 459 -22.73 5.10 -24.74
N LYS A 460 -22.80 5.26 -26.07
CA LYS A 460 -21.61 5.18 -26.94
C LYS A 460 -20.49 6.19 -26.61
N PRO A 461 -20.78 7.49 -26.36
CA PRO A 461 -19.75 8.43 -25.93
C PRO A 461 -19.09 8.03 -24.61
N ILE A 462 -19.86 7.48 -23.67
CA ILE A 462 -19.38 7.04 -22.36
C ILE A 462 -18.42 5.86 -22.52
N GLU A 463 -18.82 4.84 -23.28
CA GLU A 463 -17.98 3.66 -23.55
C GLU A 463 -16.68 4.04 -24.26
N LYS A 464 -16.72 4.99 -25.20
CA LYS A 464 -15.51 5.49 -25.87
C LYS A 464 -14.54 6.18 -24.90
N LEU A 465 -15.05 6.96 -23.96
CA LEU A 465 -14.22 7.55 -22.90
C LEU A 465 -13.66 6.44 -21.99
N GLN A 466 -14.49 5.48 -21.60
CA GLN A 466 -14.07 4.37 -20.75
C GLN A 466 -12.97 3.53 -21.41
N GLU A 467 -13.11 3.21 -22.69
CA GLU A 467 -12.13 2.46 -23.48
C GLU A 467 -10.76 3.16 -23.49
N THR A 468 -10.75 4.49 -23.68
CA THR A 468 -9.52 5.29 -23.64
C THR A 468 -8.84 5.20 -22.27
N VAL A 469 -9.61 5.30 -21.19
CA VAL A 469 -9.08 5.17 -19.81
C VAL A 469 -8.63 3.74 -19.54
N LEU A 470 -9.33 2.71 -20.05
CA LEU A 470 -8.95 1.30 -19.91
C LEU A 470 -7.61 1.01 -20.60
N HIS A 471 -7.39 1.52 -21.81
CA HIS A 471 -6.09 1.38 -22.50
C HIS A 471 -4.97 2.07 -21.71
N SER A 472 -5.24 3.25 -21.13
CA SER A 472 -4.28 3.96 -20.27
C SER A 472 -3.98 3.17 -18.99
N LEU A 473 -4.99 2.60 -18.35
CA LEU A 473 -4.86 1.73 -17.19
C LEU A 473 -4.06 0.46 -17.50
N GLU A 474 -4.35 -0.21 -18.61
CA GLU A 474 -3.62 -1.42 -19.00
C GLU A 474 -2.12 -1.12 -19.23
N LEU A 475 -1.81 -0.02 -19.93
CA LEU A 475 -0.44 0.44 -20.13
C LEU A 475 0.23 0.79 -18.80
N GLN A 476 -0.43 1.56 -17.93
CA GLN A 476 0.08 1.94 -16.62
C GLN A 476 0.43 0.71 -15.78
N LEU A 477 -0.46 -0.29 -15.72
CA LEU A 477 -0.23 -1.50 -14.94
C LEU A 477 0.93 -2.34 -15.50
N LYS A 478 1.07 -2.43 -16.82
CA LYS A 478 2.22 -3.12 -17.46
C LYS A 478 3.55 -2.46 -17.14
N LEU A 479 3.59 -1.13 -17.07
CA LEU A 479 4.79 -0.35 -16.77
C LEU A 479 5.14 -0.40 -15.27
N ASN A 480 4.15 -0.20 -14.39
CA ASN A 480 4.34 -0.17 -12.94
C ASN A 480 4.53 -1.56 -12.31
N HIS A 481 3.92 -2.60 -12.90
CA HIS A 481 3.89 -3.95 -12.34
C HIS A 481 4.29 -5.01 -13.39
N PRO A 482 5.51 -4.95 -13.95
CA PRO A 482 5.94 -5.81 -15.06
C PRO A 482 5.90 -7.30 -14.72
N ASP A 483 5.98 -7.65 -13.44
CA ASP A 483 5.94 -9.04 -12.97
C ASP A 483 4.51 -9.59 -12.79
N SER A 484 3.48 -8.75 -12.86
CA SER A 484 2.08 -9.08 -12.56
C SER A 484 1.22 -9.19 -13.82
N LEU A 485 1.49 -10.18 -14.68
CA LEU A 485 0.89 -10.32 -16.02
C LEU A 485 -0.65 -10.28 -16.08
N GLN A 486 -1.33 -10.73 -15.02
CA GLN A 486 -2.80 -10.80 -14.95
C GLN A 486 -3.42 -9.69 -14.09
N LEU A 487 -2.66 -8.65 -13.74
CA LEU A 487 -3.12 -7.61 -12.82
C LEU A 487 -4.31 -6.82 -13.38
N PHE A 488 -4.30 -6.50 -14.67
CA PHE A 488 -5.40 -5.78 -15.33
C PHE A 488 -6.72 -6.55 -15.20
N ALA A 489 -6.75 -7.83 -15.60
CA ALA A 489 -7.95 -8.67 -15.48
C ALA A 489 -8.38 -8.85 -14.02
N LYS A 490 -7.44 -9.09 -13.09
CA LYS A 490 -7.73 -9.21 -11.65
C LYS A 490 -8.34 -7.93 -11.06
N LEU A 491 -7.90 -6.76 -11.55
CA LEU A 491 -8.42 -5.47 -11.12
C LEU A 491 -9.83 -5.24 -11.64
N LEU A 492 -10.09 -5.49 -12.93
CA LEU A 492 -11.44 -5.38 -13.49
C LEU A 492 -12.44 -6.31 -12.79
N GLN A 493 -12.02 -7.51 -12.39
CA GLN A 493 -12.86 -8.43 -11.63
C GLN A 493 -13.33 -7.85 -10.28
N LYS A 494 -12.60 -6.87 -9.71
CA LYS A 494 -13.02 -6.17 -8.48
C LYS A 494 -14.24 -5.29 -8.69
N MET A 495 -14.54 -4.85 -9.92
CA MET A 495 -15.74 -4.07 -10.20
C MET A 495 -17.01 -4.87 -9.92
N THR A 496 -17.04 -6.17 -10.22
CA THR A 496 -18.16 -7.05 -9.88
C THR A 496 -18.33 -7.18 -8.36
N ASP A 497 -17.22 -7.34 -7.63
CA ASP A 497 -17.25 -7.38 -6.16
C ASP A 497 -17.85 -6.09 -5.58
N LEU A 498 -17.51 -4.93 -6.15
CA LEU A 498 -18.03 -3.63 -5.71
C LEU A 498 -19.55 -3.55 -5.85
N ARG A 499 -20.12 -4.00 -6.98
CA ARG A 499 -21.59 -3.97 -7.20
C ARG A 499 -22.32 -4.67 -6.06
N GLN A 500 -21.87 -5.87 -5.67
CA GLN A 500 -22.46 -6.62 -4.55
C GLN A 500 -22.33 -5.88 -3.21
N ILE A 501 -21.18 -5.27 -2.94
CA ILE A 501 -20.95 -4.51 -1.70
C ILE A 501 -21.86 -3.28 -1.64
N VAL A 502 -22.07 -2.59 -2.76
CA VAL A 502 -22.96 -1.43 -2.85
C VAL A 502 -24.42 -1.84 -2.64
N THR A 503 -24.90 -2.88 -3.32
CA THR A 503 -26.27 -3.39 -3.12
C THR A 503 -26.51 -3.74 -1.64
N ASN A 504 -25.58 -4.46 -1.01
CA ASN A 504 -25.67 -4.79 0.42
C ASN A 504 -25.62 -3.53 1.30
N HIS A 505 -24.79 -2.55 0.96
CA HIS A 505 -24.70 -1.29 1.71
C HIS A 505 -26.01 -0.51 1.66
N VAL A 506 -26.61 -0.35 0.48
CA VAL A 506 -27.88 0.35 0.31
C VAL A 506 -29.00 -0.36 1.08
N HIS A 507 -29.06 -1.69 1.02
CA HIS A 507 -30.03 -2.47 1.79
C HIS A 507 -29.90 -2.22 3.30
N LEU A 508 -28.67 -2.24 3.84
CA LEU A 508 -28.44 -1.98 5.28
C LEU A 508 -28.78 -0.54 5.68
N ILE A 509 -28.54 0.44 4.80
CA ILE A 509 -28.96 1.82 5.04
C ILE A 509 -30.49 1.96 5.04
N GLN A 510 -31.19 1.27 4.14
CA GLN A 510 -32.66 1.23 4.14
C GLN A 510 -33.22 0.57 5.41
N LEU A 511 -32.57 -0.49 5.90
CA LEU A 511 -32.91 -1.13 7.17
C LEU A 511 -32.68 -0.16 8.34
N LEU A 512 -31.53 0.50 8.38
CA LEU A 512 -31.19 1.50 9.40
C LEU A 512 -32.25 2.61 9.46
N LYS A 513 -32.69 3.13 8.31
CA LYS A 513 -33.75 4.15 8.22
C LYS A 513 -35.10 3.67 8.77
N LYS A 514 -35.38 2.36 8.73
CA LYS A 514 -36.62 1.78 9.26
C LYS A 514 -36.54 1.51 10.76
N THR A 515 -35.38 1.12 11.26
CA THR A 515 -35.19 0.74 12.67
C THR A 515 -34.89 1.93 13.57
N GLU A 516 -34.31 3.00 13.04
CA GLU A 516 -33.84 4.15 13.80
C GLU A 516 -34.69 5.40 13.51
N VAL A 517 -35.55 5.76 14.45
CA VAL A 517 -36.49 6.88 14.31
C VAL A 517 -35.77 8.22 14.13
N ASP A 518 -34.62 8.41 14.78
CA ASP A 518 -33.84 9.65 14.75
C ASP A 518 -32.78 9.67 13.62
N MET A 519 -32.65 8.59 12.83
CA MET A 519 -31.65 8.52 11.77
C MET A 519 -32.09 9.30 10.53
N CYS A 520 -31.62 10.54 10.42
CA CYS A 520 -31.74 11.34 9.21
C CYS A 520 -30.52 11.11 8.31
N LEU A 521 -30.76 10.65 7.08
CA LEU A 521 -29.72 10.57 6.07
C LEU A 521 -29.33 11.97 5.59
N HIS A 522 -28.04 12.21 5.38
CA HIS A 522 -27.59 13.46 4.75
C HIS A 522 -28.29 13.66 3.39
N PRO A 523 -28.84 14.85 3.05
CA PRO A 523 -29.68 15.05 1.86
C PRO A 523 -29.01 14.61 0.54
N LEU A 524 -27.72 14.94 0.38
CA LEU A 524 -26.95 14.49 -0.79
C LEU A 524 -26.86 12.95 -0.89
N LEU A 525 -26.65 12.26 0.22
CA LEU A 525 -26.58 10.81 0.24
C LEU A 525 -27.94 10.17 -0.02
N GLN A 526 -29.01 10.81 0.47
CA GLN A 526 -30.37 10.40 0.16
C GLN A 526 -30.63 10.47 -1.35
N GLU A 527 -30.22 11.52 -2.04
CA GLU A 527 -30.40 11.64 -3.49
C GLU A 527 -29.59 10.59 -4.26
N VAL A 528 -28.33 10.34 -3.86
CA VAL A 528 -27.48 9.30 -4.46
C VAL A 528 -28.09 7.92 -4.30
N MET A 529 -28.59 7.58 -3.11
CA MET A 529 -29.13 6.24 -2.80
C MET A 529 -30.60 6.06 -3.20
N LYS A 530 -31.31 7.14 -3.52
CA LYS A 530 -32.71 7.07 -3.94
C LYS A 530 -32.81 6.29 -5.25
N ASP A 531 -33.66 5.28 -5.31
CA ASP A 531 -33.87 4.43 -6.48
C ASP A 531 -32.58 3.73 -6.96
N LEU A 532 -31.60 3.56 -6.07
CA LEU A 532 -30.34 2.86 -6.34
C LEU A 532 -30.50 1.36 -6.03
N TYR A 533 -30.46 0.53 -7.09
CA TYR A 533 -30.63 -0.93 -7.10
C TYR A 533 -32.00 -1.47 -6.64
#